data_AF-A0A2H0NZ63-F1
#
_entry.id   AF-A0A2H0NZ63-F1
#
_cell.length_a   1.000
_cell.length_b   1.000
_cell.length_c   1.000
_cell.angle_alpha   90.00
_cell.angle_beta   90.00
_cell.angle_gamma   90.00
#
_symmetry.space_group_name_H-M   'P 1'
#
loop_
_entity.id
_entity.type
_entity.pdbx_description
1 polymer ?
#
loop_
_entity_poly.entity_id
_entity_poly.type
_entity_poly.pdbx_seq_one_letter_code
_entity_poly.pdbx_strand_id
1 'polypeptide(L)'
;MRILGLSFDYHDAAAALVVDGIPVAAAPEERFSRLKHDRRLPVRSIAFCLERAGLKLGDLDAVVFYEKPFRKLSRILAGTVSTFPSSGALF
;
A
#
# COMPACT_ATOMS: atom_id res chain seq x y z
N MET A 1 9.64 9.60 -15.24
CA MET A 1 8.98 8.41 -14.70
C MET A 1 8.24 8.76 -13.42
N ARG A 2 6.91 8.65 -13.43
CA ARG A 2 5.97 9.03 -12.37
C ARG A 2 5.31 7.77 -11.83
N ILE A 3 5.66 7.40 -10.61
CA ILE A 3 5.24 6.13 -9.99
C ILE A 3 4.41 6.44 -8.76
N LEU A 4 3.20 5.88 -8.72
CA LEU A 4 2.33 5.92 -7.55
C LEU A 4 2.44 4.60 -6.78
N GLY A 5 2.99 4.65 -5.57
CA GLY A 5 3.04 3.52 -4.64
C GLY A 5 1.84 3.50 -3.70
N LEU A 6 1.27 2.31 -3.51
CA LEU A 6 0.11 2.08 -2.66
C LEU A 6 0.39 1.06 -1.55
N SER A 7 -0.15 1.34 -0.37
CA SER A 7 -0.28 0.42 0.76
C SER A 7 -1.75 0.35 1.16
N PHE A 8 -2.31 -0.87 1.32
CA PHE A 8 -3.65 -1.16 1.83
C PHE A 8 -3.82 -2.66 2.10
N ASP A 9 -4.99 -3.09 2.58
CA ASP A 9 -5.40 -4.46 2.91
C ASP A 9 -4.68 -5.16 4.07
N TYR A 10 -3.77 -4.46 4.78
CA TYR A 10 -3.07 -5.03 5.93
C TYR A 10 -3.21 -4.19 7.21
N HIS A 11 -2.37 -3.17 7.38
CA HIS A 11 -2.37 -2.30 8.56
C HIS A 11 -2.95 -0.93 8.24
N ASP A 12 -2.11 -0.06 7.66
CA ASP A 12 -2.45 1.31 7.37
C ASP A 12 -2.39 1.55 5.87
N ALA A 13 -3.46 2.11 5.33
CA ALA A 13 -3.54 2.49 3.95
C ALA A 13 -2.83 3.83 3.73
N ALA A 14 -2.09 3.94 2.63
CA ALA A 14 -1.32 5.12 2.28
C ALA A 14 -1.02 5.15 0.78
N ALA A 15 -0.70 6.35 0.29
CA ALA A 15 -0.17 6.55 -1.05
C ALA A 15 1.11 7.39 -1.01
N ALA A 16 2.03 7.11 -1.93
CA ALA A 16 3.25 7.89 -2.14
C ALA A 16 3.52 8.05 -3.63
N LEU A 17 3.85 9.27 -4.06
CA LEU A 17 4.17 9.61 -5.44
C LEU A 17 5.65 9.96 -5.55
N VAL A 18 6.33 9.29 -6.48
CA VAL A 18 7.72 9.52 -6.85
C VAL A 18 7.78 9.97 -8.30
N VAL A 19 8.48 11.07 -8.57
CA VAL A 19 8.70 11.61 -9.91
C VAL A 19 10.20 11.66 -10.16
N ASP A 20 10.67 10.92 -11.16
CA ASP A 20 12.08 10.86 -11.56
C ASP A 20 13.02 10.52 -10.41
N GLY A 21 12.59 9.60 -9.54
CA GLY A 21 13.32 9.16 -8.35
C GLY A 21 13.17 10.07 -7.13
N ILE A 22 12.45 11.19 -7.24
CA ILE A 22 12.24 12.15 -6.16
C ILE A 22 10.85 11.96 -5.53
N PRO A 23 10.73 11.72 -4.21
CA PRO A 23 9.45 11.72 -3.52
C PRO A 23 8.81 13.10 -3.54
N VAL A 24 7.63 13.22 -4.15
CA VAL A 24 6.92 14.51 -4.30
C VAL A 24 5.81 14.67 -3.27
N ALA A 25 5.10 13.58 -2.97
CA ALA A 25 4.02 13.56 -2.00
C ALA A 25 3.89 12.18 -1.38
N ALA A 26 3.52 12.12 -0.10
CA ALA A 26 3.11 10.89 0.57
C ALA A 26 2.14 11.23 1.69
N ALA A 27 1.09 10.43 1.84
CA ALA A 27 0.13 10.63 2.91
C ALA A 27 -0.55 9.32 3.33
N PRO A 28 -0.80 9.13 4.64
CA PRO A 28 -1.61 8.03 5.15
C PRO A 28 -3.11 8.37 5.09
N GLU A 29 -3.93 7.38 4.75
CA GLU A 29 -5.37 7.53 4.55
C GLU A 29 -6.09 7.94 5.82
N GLU A 30 -5.65 7.45 6.98
CA GLU A 30 -6.26 7.75 8.29
C GLU A 30 -6.31 9.26 8.62
N ARG A 31 -5.41 10.07 8.03
CA ARG A 31 -5.42 11.53 8.24
C ARG A 31 -6.60 12.19 7.54
N PHE A 32 -7.05 11.60 6.42
CA PHE A 32 -8.21 12.05 5.66
C PHE A 32 -9.49 11.33 6.06
N SER A 33 -9.43 10.01 6.28
CA SER A 33 -10.60 9.20 6.64
C SER A 33 -11.03 9.37 8.07
N ARG A 34 -10.11 9.82 8.95
CA ARG A 34 -10.31 9.95 10.40
C ARG A 34 -10.63 8.61 11.08
N LEU A 35 -10.41 7.50 10.38
CA LEU A 35 -10.46 6.15 10.93
C LEU A 35 -9.03 5.72 11.21
N LYS A 36 -8.72 5.47 12.48
CA LYS A 36 -7.39 5.01 12.89
C LYS A 36 -7.10 3.65 12.28
N HIS A 37 -5.93 3.48 11.69
CA HIS A 37 -5.52 2.27 10.97
C HIS A 37 -6.51 1.87 9.86
N ASP A 38 -6.94 2.86 9.07
CA ASP A 38 -7.77 2.59 7.91
C ASP A 38 -6.97 1.75 6.91
N ARG A 39 -7.41 0.52 6.66
CA ARG A 39 -6.76 -0.45 5.77
C ARG A 39 -7.38 -0.51 4.37
N ARG A 40 -8.41 0.28 4.10
CA ARG A 40 -9.14 0.27 2.82
C ARG A 40 -8.28 0.86 1.70
N LEU A 41 -8.77 0.82 0.47
CA LEU A 41 -8.09 1.49 -0.65
C LEU A 41 -7.90 2.99 -0.34
N PRO A 42 -6.69 3.56 -0.46
CA PRO A 42 -6.36 4.90 0.02
C PRO A 42 -6.76 5.98 -0.98
N VAL A 43 -8.07 6.09 -1.27
CA VAL A 43 -8.60 6.96 -2.34
C VAL A 43 -8.25 8.43 -2.10
N ARG A 44 -8.33 8.91 -0.85
CA ARG A 44 -8.05 10.32 -0.54
C ARG A 44 -6.55 10.62 -0.57
N SER A 45 -5.72 9.68 -0.14
CA SER A 45 -4.27 9.81 -0.22
C SER A 45 -3.77 9.85 -1.65
N ILE A 46 -4.37 9.03 -2.54
CA ILE A 46 -4.09 9.05 -3.98
C ILE A 46 -4.44 10.42 -4.56
N ALA A 47 -5.65 10.92 -4.28
CA ALA A 47 -6.10 12.23 -4.75
C ALA A 47 -5.16 13.35 -4.28
N PHE A 48 -4.79 13.35 -3.00
CA PHE A 48 -3.85 14.32 -2.44
C PHE A 48 -2.49 14.31 -3.15
N CYS A 49 -1.92 13.12 -3.41
CA CYS A 49 -0.61 13.02 -4.06
C CYS A 49 -0.65 13.57 -5.50
N LEU A 50 -1.71 13.27 -6.24
CA LEU A 50 -1.90 13.75 -7.61
C LEU A 50 -2.12 15.26 -7.65
N GLU A 51 -2.99 15.78 -6.77
CA GLU A 51 -3.25 17.21 -6.64
C GLU A 51 -1.98 17.99 -6.28
N ARG A 52 -1.20 17.49 -5.32
CA ARG A 52 0.05 18.13 -4.87
C ARG A 52 1.09 18.26 -5.99
N ALA A 53 1.09 17.31 -6.92
CA ALA A 53 1.99 17.28 -8.07
C ALA A 53 1.40 17.91 -9.34
N GLY A 54 0.13 18.34 -9.32
CA GLY A 54 -0.58 18.84 -10.50
C GLY A 54 -0.75 17.79 -11.60
N LEU A 55 -0.86 16.51 -11.23
CA LEU A 55 -0.95 15.38 -12.15
C LEU A 55 -2.36 14.78 -12.17
N LYS A 56 -2.69 14.08 -13.26
CA LYS A 56 -3.86 13.22 -13.38
C LYS A 56 -3.42 11.76 -13.36
N LEU A 57 -4.38 10.85 -13.12
CA LEU A 57 -4.15 9.40 -13.16
C LEU A 57 -3.50 8.94 -14.48
N GLY A 58 -3.90 9.52 -15.61
CA GLY A 58 -3.36 9.19 -16.93
C GLY A 58 -1.92 9.65 -17.17
N ASP A 59 -1.37 10.50 -16.30
CA ASP A 59 0.02 10.97 -16.41
C ASP A 59 1.00 10.00 -15.73
N LEU A 60 0.50 9.02 -14.97
CA LEU A 60 1.32 8.05 -14.25
C LEU A 60 1.87 7.00 -15.22
N ASP A 61 3.16 6.71 -15.09
CA ASP A 61 3.81 5.64 -15.85
C ASP A 61 3.55 4.26 -15.21
N ALA A 62 3.39 4.22 -13.89
CA ALA A 62 3.09 2.99 -13.16
C ALA A 62 2.35 3.25 -11.84
N VAL A 63 1.56 2.27 -11.44
CA VAL A 63 1.02 2.13 -10.08
C VAL A 63 1.57 0.84 -9.49
N VAL A 64 2.16 0.92 -8.30
CA VAL A 64 2.83 -0.20 -7.65
C VAL A 64 2.22 -0.49 -6.28
N PHE A 65 2.07 -1.77 -5.98
CA PHE A 65 1.65 -2.25 -4.67
C PHE A 65 2.84 -2.89 -3.95
N TYR A 66 3.01 -2.59 -2.67
CA TYR A 66 4.21 -2.99 -1.91
C TYR A 66 4.35 -4.50 -1.73
N GLU A 67 3.24 -5.24 -1.73
CA GLU A 67 3.24 -6.67 -1.40
C GLU A 67 3.23 -7.56 -2.65
N LYS A 68 4.10 -8.57 -2.65
CA LYS A 68 4.11 -9.62 -3.69
C LYS A 68 3.36 -10.86 -3.19
N PRO A 69 2.24 -11.27 -3.84
CA PRO A 69 1.37 -12.33 -3.33
C PRO A 69 2.09 -13.64 -3.01
N PHE A 70 2.93 -14.12 -3.92
CA PHE A 70 3.64 -15.39 -3.73
C PHE A 70 4.69 -15.35 -2.61
N ARG A 71 5.32 -14.20 -2.37
CA ARG A 71 6.26 -14.03 -1.25
C ARG A 71 5.54 -13.97 0.08
N LYS A 72 4.36 -13.34 0.14
CA LYS A 72 3.50 -13.36 1.32
C LYS A 72 3.07 -14.78 1.63
N LEU A 73 2.57 -15.50 0.61
CA LEU A 73 2.12 -16.88 0.74
C LEU A 73 3.23 -17.79 1.25
N SER A 74 4.42 -17.76 0.63
CA SER A 74 5.54 -18.61 1.04
C SER A 74 5.94 -18.38 2.50
N ARG A 75 5.92 -17.12 2.95
CA ARG A 75 6.20 -16.76 4.35
C ARG A 75 5.14 -17.29 5.31
N ILE A 76 3.86 -17.17 4.94
CA ILE A 76 2.75 -17.71 5.76
C ILE A 76 2.88 -19.23 5.87
N LEU A 77 3.05 -19.93 4.73
CA LEU A 77 3.19 -21.39 4.72
C LEU A 77 4.38 -21.89 5.54
N ALA A 78 5.55 -21.27 5.36
CA ALA A 78 6.74 -21.66 6.12
C ALA A 78 6.55 -21.47 7.64
N GLY A 79 5.91 -20.37 8.05
CA GLY A 79 5.59 -20.11 9.45
C GLY A 79 4.56 -21.09 10.01
N THR A 80 3.52 -21.41 9.25
CA THR A 80 2.52 -22.41 9.65
C THR A 80 3.17 -23.77 9.85
N VAL A 81 3.93 -24.26 8.87
CA VAL A 81 4.55 -25.60 8.92
C VAL A 81 5.55 -25.71 10.08
N SER A 82 6.35 -24.67 10.32
CA SER A 82 7.36 -24.69 11.39
C SER A 82 6.77 -24.66 12.81
N THR A 83 5.55 -24.19 12.97
CA THR A 83 4.89 -24.03 14.27
C THR A 83 3.65 -24.93 14.45
N PHE A 84 3.41 -25.85 13.51
CA PHE A 84 2.35 -26.85 13.64
C PHE A 84 2.64 -27.78 14.84
N PRO A 85 1.65 -28.15 15.67
CA PRO A 85 0.20 -27.94 15.52
C PRO A 85 -0.34 -26.61 16.07
N SER A 86 0.46 -25.82 16.77
CA SER A 86 0.01 -24.56 17.40
C SER A 86 -0.53 -23.53 16.39
N SER A 87 -0.07 -23.60 15.14
CA SER A 87 -0.54 -22.76 14.03
C SER A 87 -1.85 -23.21 13.37
N GLY A 88 -2.48 -24.29 13.85
CA GLY A 88 -3.68 -24.86 13.23
C GLY A 88 -4.90 -23.92 13.17
N ALA A 89 -4.95 -22.88 14.01
CA ALA A 89 -6.06 -21.91 14.05
C ALA A 89 -5.90 -20.71 13.09
N LEU A 90 -4.83 -20.65 12.30
CA LEU A 90 -4.58 -19.58 11.32
C LEU A 90 -5.39 -19.71 10.02
N PHE A 91 -6.08 -20.84 9.82
CA PHE A 91 -6.93 -21.16 8.66
C PHE A 91 -8.31 -21.64 9.14
#